data_AF-A0A2H0WQT0-F1
#
_entry.id   AF-A0A2H0WQT0-F1
#
_cell.length_a   1.000
_cell.length_b   1.000
_cell.length_c   1.000
_cell.angle_alpha   90.00
_cell.angle_beta   90.00
_cell.angle_gamma   90.00
#
_symmetry.space_group_name_H-M   'P 1'
#
loop_
_entity.id
_entity.type
_entity.pdbx_description
1 polymer ?
#
loop_
_entity_poly.entity_id
_entity_poly.type
_entity_poly.pdbx_seq_one_letter_code
_entity_poly.pdbx_strand_id
1 'polypeptide(L)'
;MIRKAFLGFLGIVFIVLVVIFGVRLFSGEDNRNGQQLPAQKDLTETAIANPASKNCEDKGGKIVFLNETSGQLGICQFTDGSECEEWQFYRGECKKGQFTSADTSHAYSGVITKINGRFSFKDSLGITYTLEIPANVSLELQERLSAEAFSAGIVTLVAAETPPLSKNLILKSFQEK
;
A
#
# COMPACT_ATOMS: atom_id res chain seq x y z
N MET A 1 -38.90 -35.83 75.07
CA MET A 1 -39.38 -35.30 73.77
C MET A 1 -38.23 -34.70 72.93
N ILE A 2 -37.08 -35.37 72.75
CA ILE A 2 -35.87 -34.76 72.12
C ILE A 2 -35.25 -35.60 70.97
N ARG A 3 -35.83 -36.76 70.59
CA ARG A 3 -35.22 -37.66 69.60
C ARG A 3 -35.71 -37.57 68.14
N LYS A 4 -36.88 -36.97 67.86
CA LYS A 4 -37.39 -36.83 66.48
C LYS A 4 -37.00 -35.52 65.78
N ALA A 5 -36.60 -34.50 66.54
CA ALA A 5 -36.15 -33.21 65.97
C ALA A 5 -34.67 -33.21 65.54
N PHE A 6 -33.83 -34.08 66.12
CA PHE A 6 -32.39 -34.11 65.81
C PHE A 6 -32.05 -34.79 64.48
N LEU A 7 -32.83 -35.80 64.06
CA LEU A 7 -32.56 -36.55 62.83
C LEU A 7 -32.91 -35.76 61.55
N GLY A 8 -33.97 -34.94 61.60
CA GLY A 8 -34.31 -34.02 60.52
C GLY A 8 -33.30 -32.88 60.38
N PHE A 9 -32.77 -32.37 61.50
CA PHE A 9 -31.77 -31.30 61.51
C PHE A 9 -30.43 -31.78 60.95
N LEU A 10 -29.97 -32.99 61.33
CA LEU A 10 -28.75 -33.59 60.78
C LEU A 10 -28.85 -33.87 59.26
N GLY A 11 -30.01 -34.31 58.77
CA GLY A 11 -30.24 -34.51 57.34
C GLY A 11 -30.24 -33.21 56.53
N ILE A 12 -30.90 -32.17 57.06
CA ILE A 12 -30.91 -30.83 56.43
C ILE A 12 -29.51 -30.22 56.43
N VAL A 13 -28.76 -30.34 57.52
CA VAL A 13 -27.38 -29.85 57.60
C VAL A 13 -26.48 -30.58 56.60
N PHE A 14 -26.63 -31.89 56.41
CA PHE A 14 -25.84 -32.64 55.43
C PHE A 14 -26.18 -32.25 53.98
N ILE A 15 -27.47 -32.07 53.65
CA ILE A 15 -27.90 -31.60 52.31
C ILE A 15 -27.39 -30.18 52.04
N VAL A 16 -27.47 -29.29 53.03
CA VAL A 16 -26.94 -27.93 52.92
C VAL A 16 -25.42 -27.94 52.71
N LEU A 17 -24.69 -28.80 53.41
CA LEU A 17 -23.23 -28.94 53.23
C LEU A 17 -22.86 -29.52 51.86
N VAL A 18 -23.60 -30.49 51.34
CA VAL A 18 -23.38 -31.05 49.99
C VAL A 18 -23.69 -30.01 48.90
N VAL A 19 -24.74 -29.20 49.06
CA VAL A 19 -25.06 -28.11 48.12
C VAL A 19 -24.01 -27.00 48.19
N ILE A 20 -23.59 -26.58 49.38
CA ILE A 20 -22.54 -25.55 49.53
C ILE A 20 -21.20 -26.04 48.96
N PHE A 21 -20.81 -27.29 49.23
CA PHE A 21 -19.57 -27.87 48.69
C PHE A 21 -19.66 -28.12 47.18
N GLY A 22 -20.81 -28.56 46.67
CA GLY A 22 -21.06 -28.74 45.23
C GLY A 22 -21.04 -27.42 44.45
N VAL A 23 -21.61 -26.34 45.01
CA VAL A 23 -21.54 -24.99 44.42
C VAL A 23 -20.10 -24.49 44.38
N ARG A 24 -19.28 -24.78 45.41
CA ARG A 24 -17.85 -24.41 45.46
C ARG A 24 -16.96 -25.22 44.51
N LEU A 25 -17.34 -26.45 44.15
CA LEU A 25 -16.62 -27.25 43.15
C LEU A 25 -17.03 -26.96 41.70
N PHE A 26 -18.25 -26.46 41.46
CA PHE A 26 -18.72 -26.09 40.12
C PHE A 26 -18.56 -24.60 39.78
N SER A 27 -18.41 -23.73 40.79
CA SER A 27 -18.08 -22.33 40.58
C SER A 27 -16.56 -22.20 40.51
N GLY A 28 -16.01 -22.49 39.32
CA GLY A 28 -14.65 -22.09 39.01
C GLY A 28 -14.51 -20.59 39.27
N GLU A 29 -13.51 -20.22 40.06
CA GLU A 29 -13.08 -18.83 40.19
C GLU A 29 -12.66 -18.33 38.80
N ASP A 30 -13.58 -17.70 38.08
CA ASP A 30 -13.26 -16.82 36.96
C ASP A 30 -12.62 -15.56 37.57
N ASN A 31 -11.34 -15.69 37.91
CA ASN A 31 -10.47 -14.65 38.41
C ASN A 31 -10.26 -13.64 37.27
N ARG A 32 -11.27 -12.81 37.00
CA ARG A 32 -11.14 -11.62 36.15
C ARG A 32 -10.37 -10.54 36.91
N ASN A 33 -9.14 -10.85 37.28
CA ASN A 33 -8.08 -9.88 37.11
C ASN A 33 -8.12 -9.50 35.63
N GLY A 34 -8.23 -8.20 35.38
CA GLY A 34 -8.48 -7.65 34.06
C GLY A 34 -7.65 -8.33 32.99
N GLN A 35 -8.23 -8.48 31.81
CA GLN A 35 -7.48 -8.62 30.58
C GLN A 35 -6.59 -7.38 30.42
N GLN A 36 -5.50 -7.33 31.16
CA GLN A 36 -4.23 -6.90 30.62
C GLN A 36 -3.93 -7.97 29.57
N LEU A 37 -4.41 -7.71 28.35
CA LEU A 37 -3.95 -8.39 27.16
C LEU A 37 -2.42 -8.48 27.30
N PRO A 38 -1.80 -9.68 27.27
CA PRO A 38 -0.35 -9.75 27.28
C PRO A 38 0.12 -8.82 26.18
N ALA A 39 1.00 -7.89 26.57
CA ALA A 39 1.54 -6.82 25.76
C ALA A 39 1.54 -7.25 24.30
N GLN A 40 0.84 -6.47 23.47
CA GLN A 40 1.03 -6.37 22.03
C GLN A 40 2.40 -6.95 21.72
N LYS A 41 2.41 -8.20 21.26
CA LYS A 41 3.62 -8.78 20.69
C LYS A 41 3.94 -7.78 19.61
N ASP A 42 4.94 -6.97 19.89
CA ASP A 42 5.49 -6.00 18.98
C ASP A 42 5.76 -6.79 17.72
N LEU A 43 4.84 -6.68 16.77
CA LEU A 43 5.12 -6.94 15.38
C LEU A 43 5.99 -5.75 14.98
N THR A 44 7.20 -5.67 15.54
CA THR A 44 8.37 -5.42 14.71
C THR A 44 8.47 -6.60 13.75
N GLU A 45 7.46 -6.70 12.87
CA GLU A 45 7.69 -7.05 11.50
C GLU A 45 8.80 -6.08 11.11
N THR A 46 10.03 -6.60 11.05
CA THR A 46 11.19 -5.88 10.56
C THR A 46 10.83 -5.41 9.16
N ALA A 47 10.18 -4.26 9.07
CA ALA A 47 9.84 -3.63 7.82
C ALA A 47 11.18 -3.34 7.17
N ILE A 48 11.50 -4.10 6.13
CA ILE A 48 12.72 -3.89 5.36
C ILE A 48 12.59 -2.48 4.79
N ALA A 49 13.50 -1.59 5.21
CA ALA A 49 13.51 -0.24 4.71
C ALA A 49 13.66 -0.27 3.18
N ASN A 50 12.89 0.58 2.48
CA ASN A 50 13.03 0.74 1.04
C ASN A 50 14.46 1.20 0.72
N PRO A 51 15.26 0.44 -0.05
CA PRO A 51 16.66 0.77 -0.31
C PRO A 51 16.83 2.09 -1.07
N ALA A 52 15.87 2.47 -1.92
CA ALA A 52 15.90 3.75 -2.63
C ALA A 52 15.68 4.92 -1.67
N SER A 53 14.66 4.83 -0.81
CA SER A 53 14.40 5.83 0.23
C SER A 53 15.58 5.95 1.20
N LYS A 54 16.15 4.81 1.61
CA LYS A 54 17.33 4.78 2.49
C LYS A 54 18.55 5.44 1.83
N ASN A 55 18.79 5.16 0.55
CA ASN A 55 19.86 5.82 -0.20
C ASN A 55 19.62 7.32 -0.36
N CYS A 56 18.38 7.78 -0.55
CA CYS A 56 18.07 9.21 -0.57
C CYS A 56 18.52 9.89 0.74
N GLU A 57 18.11 9.34 1.87
CA GLU A 57 18.44 9.85 3.21
C GLU A 57 19.96 9.79 3.47
N ASP A 58 20.62 8.68 3.14
CA ASP A 58 22.07 8.50 3.33
C ASP A 58 22.90 9.46 2.46
N LYS A 59 22.34 9.99 1.37
CA LYS A 59 22.95 11.03 0.53
C LYS A 59 22.52 12.45 0.91
N GLY A 60 21.90 12.62 2.07
CA GLY A 60 21.48 13.91 2.62
C GLY A 60 20.28 14.52 1.91
N GLY A 61 19.46 13.69 1.25
CA GLY A 61 18.15 14.07 0.75
C GLY A 61 17.04 13.83 1.78
N LYS A 62 15.88 14.41 1.53
CA LYS A 62 14.63 14.15 2.26
C LYS A 62 13.66 13.45 1.32
N ILE A 63 13.09 12.32 1.76
CA ILE A 63 12.06 11.64 0.99
C ILE A 63 10.71 12.36 1.13
N VAL A 64 10.04 12.59 0.01
CA VAL A 64 8.66 13.10 -0.08
C VAL A 64 7.87 12.19 -1.00
N PHE A 65 6.66 11.84 -0.60
CA PHE A 65 5.82 10.95 -1.38
C PHE A 65 4.83 11.72 -2.26
N LEU A 66 4.78 11.35 -3.54
CA LEU A 66 3.84 11.84 -4.52
C LEU A 66 2.79 10.76 -4.80
N ASN A 67 1.51 11.06 -4.56
CA ASN A 67 0.43 10.11 -4.85
C ASN A 67 -0.01 10.25 -6.31
N GLU A 68 -0.16 9.12 -6.98
CA GLU A 68 -0.67 8.97 -8.33
C GLU A 68 -1.81 7.97 -8.36
N THR A 69 -2.51 7.87 -9.48
CA THR A 69 -3.58 6.88 -9.63
C THR A 69 -3.00 5.46 -9.61
N SER A 70 -1.79 5.26 -10.16
CA SER A 70 -1.10 3.96 -10.19
C SER A 70 -0.44 3.57 -8.87
N GLY A 71 -0.33 4.48 -7.90
CA GLY A 71 0.33 4.22 -6.62
C GLY A 71 0.99 5.45 -6.04
N GLN A 72 2.18 5.27 -5.48
CA GLN A 72 2.94 6.34 -4.85
C GLN A 72 4.38 6.31 -5.34
N LEU A 73 4.92 7.47 -5.68
CA LEU A 73 6.33 7.67 -6.03
C LEU A 73 7.07 8.30 -4.84
N GLY A 74 8.31 7.88 -4.63
CA GLY A 74 9.23 8.55 -3.72
C GLY A 74 10.05 9.60 -4.46
N ILE A 75 10.03 10.83 -3.97
CA ILE A 75 10.82 11.95 -4.50
C ILE A 75 11.89 12.31 -3.48
N CYS A 76 13.15 12.19 -3.89
CA CYS A 76 14.30 12.62 -3.12
C CYS A 76 14.56 14.11 -3.36
N GLN A 77 14.29 14.93 -2.34
CA GLN A 77 14.53 16.38 -2.37
C GLN A 77 15.85 16.73 -1.66
N PHE A 78 16.66 17.56 -2.29
CA PHE A 78 17.95 17.98 -1.75
C PHE A 78 17.92 19.45 -1.29
N THR A 79 18.82 19.82 -0.38
CA THR A 79 18.93 21.19 0.17
C THR A 79 19.34 22.25 -0.85
N ASP A 80 19.92 21.83 -1.98
CA ASP A 80 20.24 22.72 -3.11
C ASP A 80 19.03 22.98 -4.03
N GLY A 81 17.86 22.44 -3.67
CA GLY A 81 16.61 22.54 -4.43
C GLY A 81 16.50 21.55 -5.58
N SER A 82 17.48 20.68 -5.79
CA SER A 82 17.36 19.62 -6.78
C SER A 82 16.46 18.49 -6.28
N GLU A 83 15.81 17.81 -7.23
CA GLU A 83 14.90 16.70 -6.97
C GLU A 83 15.16 15.55 -7.94
N CYS A 84 15.00 14.33 -7.44
CA CYS A 84 15.04 13.09 -8.23
C CYS A 84 13.94 12.15 -7.77
N GLU A 85 13.38 11.35 -8.67
CA GLU A 85 12.63 10.17 -8.25
C GLU A 85 13.61 9.19 -7.56
N GLU A 86 13.20 8.55 -6.46
CA GLU A 86 14.10 7.82 -5.56
C GLU A 86 14.82 6.66 -6.24
N TRP A 87 14.15 5.94 -7.14
CA TRP A 87 14.73 4.80 -7.84
C TRP A 87 15.65 5.24 -8.98
N GLN A 88 15.31 6.30 -9.70
CA GLN A 88 16.20 6.95 -10.67
C GLN A 88 17.48 7.44 -9.99
N PHE A 89 17.37 8.03 -8.79
CA PHE A 89 18.55 8.44 -8.01
C PHE A 89 19.36 7.23 -7.53
N TYR A 90 18.69 6.19 -7.03
CA TYR A 90 19.32 4.95 -6.59
C TYR A 90 20.12 4.26 -7.71
N ARG A 91 19.60 4.25 -8.94
CA ARG A 91 20.27 3.70 -10.13
C ARG A 91 21.27 4.65 -10.77
N GLY A 92 21.35 5.90 -10.32
CA GLY A 92 22.25 6.93 -10.87
C GLY A 92 21.80 7.53 -12.21
N GLU A 93 20.54 7.30 -12.59
CA GLU A 93 19.87 7.91 -13.76
C GLU A 93 19.55 9.39 -13.51
N CYS A 94 19.34 9.74 -12.23
CA CYS A 94 19.22 11.11 -11.76
C CYS A 94 20.33 11.42 -10.74
N LYS A 95 20.83 12.66 -10.71
CA LYS A 95 21.88 13.10 -9.78
C LYS A 95 21.48 14.38 -9.06
N LYS A 96 21.93 14.50 -7.81
CA LYS A 96 21.85 15.75 -7.03
C LYS A 96 22.48 16.90 -7.83
N GLY A 97 21.81 18.04 -7.84
CA GLY A 97 22.19 19.25 -8.56
C GLY A 97 21.81 19.27 -10.05
N GLN A 98 21.15 18.23 -10.58
CA GLN A 98 20.85 18.12 -12.01
C GLN A 98 19.50 18.73 -12.40
N PHE A 99 18.45 18.46 -11.65
CA PHE A 99 17.07 18.87 -11.98
C PHE A 99 16.39 19.49 -10.76
N THR A 100 15.59 20.54 -10.97
CA THR A 100 14.79 21.19 -9.90
C THR A 100 13.38 20.59 -9.78
N SER A 101 13.07 19.57 -10.57
CA SER A 101 11.82 18.82 -10.52
C SER A 101 12.13 17.40 -10.97
N ALA A 102 11.67 16.42 -10.20
CA ALA A 102 11.88 15.01 -10.51
C ALA A 102 11.14 14.60 -11.78
N ASP A 103 11.76 13.73 -12.59
CA ASP A 103 11.05 13.05 -13.67
C ASP A 103 10.20 11.92 -13.09
N THR A 104 8.89 12.13 -13.02
CA THR A 104 7.93 11.15 -12.48
C THR A 104 7.54 10.08 -13.51
N SER A 105 8.16 10.10 -14.69
CA SER A 105 7.84 9.15 -15.75
C SER A 105 8.23 7.72 -15.35
N HIS A 106 7.27 6.80 -15.38
CA HIS A 106 7.49 5.40 -15.07
C HIS A 106 6.71 4.49 -16.03
N ALA A 107 6.95 3.19 -15.91
CA ALA A 107 6.39 2.19 -16.80
C ALA A 107 4.92 1.87 -16.45
N TYR A 108 4.05 1.93 -17.44
CA TYR A 108 2.65 1.48 -17.38
C TYR A 108 2.45 0.34 -18.38
N SER A 109 1.84 -0.77 -17.95
CA SER A 109 1.52 -1.89 -18.83
C SER A 109 0.03 -2.03 -19.05
N GLY A 110 -0.40 -2.12 -20.32
CA GLY A 110 -1.81 -2.04 -20.66
C GLY A 110 -2.09 -1.99 -22.16
N VAL A 111 -3.30 -1.60 -22.51
CA VAL A 111 -3.78 -1.55 -23.90
C VAL A 111 -4.12 -0.12 -24.29
N ILE A 112 -3.71 0.28 -25.49
CA ILE A 112 -4.03 1.58 -26.08
C ILE A 112 -5.29 1.44 -26.91
N THR A 113 -6.18 2.42 -26.83
CA THR A 113 -7.36 2.52 -27.67
C THR A 113 -7.47 3.93 -28.22
N LYS A 114 -7.98 4.07 -29.45
CA LYS A 114 -8.25 5.37 -30.07
C LYS A 114 -9.72 5.48 -30.43
N ILE A 115 -10.43 6.43 -29.83
CA ILE A 115 -11.86 6.67 -30.08
C ILE A 115 -12.04 8.14 -30.43
N ASN A 116 -12.66 8.42 -31.57
CA ASN A 116 -12.92 9.78 -32.07
C ASN A 116 -11.67 10.69 -32.05
N GLY A 117 -10.52 10.14 -32.43
CA GLY A 117 -9.26 10.88 -32.48
C GLY A 117 -8.53 11.00 -31.13
N ARG A 118 -9.13 10.57 -30.02
CA ARG A 118 -8.53 10.64 -28.68
C ARG A 118 -7.97 9.30 -28.25
N PHE A 119 -6.74 9.29 -27.76
CA PHE A 119 -6.11 8.09 -27.21
C PHE A 119 -6.48 7.90 -25.75
N SER A 120 -6.75 6.66 -25.37
CA SER A 120 -6.96 6.23 -23.99
C SER A 120 -6.11 5.00 -23.73
N PHE A 121 -5.59 4.90 -22.51
CA PHE A 121 -4.78 3.76 -22.08
C PHE A 121 -5.49 3.06 -20.93
N LYS A 122 -5.66 1.74 -21.02
CA LYS A 122 -6.23 0.93 -19.95
C LYS A 122 -5.16 0.00 -19.41
N ASP A 123 -4.78 0.20 -18.15
CA ASP A 123 -3.74 -0.62 -17.51
C ASP A 123 -4.23 -2.05 -17.20
N SER A 124 -3.33 -2.89 -16.71
CA SER A 124 -3.63 -4.27 -16.29
C SER A 124 -4.61 -4.38 -15.12
N LEU A 125 -4.78 -3.32 -14.33
CA LEU A 125 -5.73 -3.25 -13.22
C LEU A 125 -7.11 -2.76 -13.68
N GLY A 126 -7.24 -2.39 -14.96
CA GLY A 126 -8.48 -1.92 -15.56
C GLY A 126 -8.72 -0.42 -15.40
N ILE A 127 -7.76 0.33 -14.85
CA ILE A 127 -7.82 1.78 -14.73
C ILE A 127 -7.65 2.38 -16.12
N THR A 128 -8.56 3.28 -16.48
CA THR A 128 -8.52 3.97 -17.77
C THR A 128 -7.99 5.38 -17.60
N TYR A 129 -6.98 5.70 -18.40
CA TYR A 129 -6.31 6.98 -18.48
C TYR A 129 -6.59 7.66 -19.81
N THR A 130 -6.61 8.98 -19.79
CA THR A 130 -6.40 9.76 -21.02
C THR A 130 -4.93 9.71 -21.36
N LEU A 131 -4.60 9.44 -22.63
CA LEU A 131 -3.21 9.45 -23.08
C LEU A 131 -2.97 10.70 -23.93
N GLU A 132 -2.20 11.63 -23.39
CA GLU A 132 -1.75 12.83 -24.07
C GLU A 132 -0.43 12.58 -24.78
N ILE A 133 -0.37 13.07 -26.02
CA ILE A 133 0.81 12.97 -26.87
C ILE A 133 1.42 14.36 -26.97
N PRO A 134 2.69 14.55 -26.59
CA PRO A 134 3.37 15.83 -26.76
C PRO A 134 3.35 16.29 -28.22
N ALA A 135 3.20 17.60 -28.45
CA ALA A 135 3.09 18.17 -29.80
C ALA A 135 4.33 17.90 -30.68
N ASN A 136 5.51 17.73 -30.07
CA ASN A 136 6.80 17.53 -30.76
C ASN A 136 7.25 16.06 -30.77
N VAL A 137 6.29 15.13 -30.79
CA VAL A 137 6.59 13.71 -30.81
C VAL A 137 7.17 13.28 -32.18
N SER A 138 8.06 12.28 -32.21
CA SER A 138 8.60 11.76 -33.47
C SER A 138 7.52 11.07 -34.32
N LEU A 139 7.69 11.12 -35.65
CA LEU A 139 6.80 10.41 -36.58
C LEU A 139 6.72 8.91 -36.27
N GLU A 140 7.87 8.31 -35.95
CA GLU A 140 7.98 6.90 -35.55
C GLU A 140 7.09 6.57 -34.34
N LEU A 141 7.09 7.43 -33.33
CA LEU A 141 6.27 7.23 -32.14
C LEU A 141 4.78 7.42 -32.44
N GLN A 142 4.40 8.34 -33.35
CA GLN A 142 3.01 8.49 -33.80
C GLN A 142 2.51 7.27 -34.59
N GLU A 143 3.34 6.74 -35.48
CA GLU A 143 3.03 5.54 -36.27
C GLU A 143 2.85 4.32 -35.37
N ARG A 144 3.79 4.10 -34.45
CA ARG A 144 3.68 3.02 -33.46
C ARG A 144 2.44 3.16 -32.60
N LEU A 145 2.14 4.35 -32.10
CA LEU A 145 0.96 4.59 -31.29
C LEU A 145 -0.34 4.28 -32.05
N SER A 146 -0.40 4.67 -33.31
CA SER A 146 -1.54 4.37 -34.17
C SER A 146 -1.68 2.87 -34.39
N ALA A 147 -0.59 2.15 -34.69
CA ALA A 147 -0.59 0.71 -34.87
C ALA A 147 -1.07 -0.04 -33.61
N GLU A 148 -0.55 0.33 -32.43
CA GLU A 148 -0.92 -0.32 -31.17
C GLU A 148 -2.36 -0.04 -30.74
N ALA A 149 -2.89 1.14 -31.08
CA ALA A 149 -4.30 1.46 -30.83
C ALA A 149 -5.28 0.58 -31.63
N PHE A 150 -4.84 -0.04 -32.73
CA PHE A 150 -5.63 -1.00 -33.52
C PHE A 150 -5.35 -2.46 -33.18
N SER A 151 -4.14 -2.78 -32.69
CA SER A 151 -3.70 -4.16 -32.41
C SER A 151 -4.42 -4.77 -31.20
N ALA A 152 -4.89 -3.93 -30.27
CA ALA A 152 -5.37 -4.33 -28.94
C ALA A 152 -4.33 -5.14 -28.13
N GLY A 153 -3.05 -5.06 -28.49
CA GLY A 153 -1.96 -5.72 -27.79
C GLY A 153 -1.63 -5.06 -26.46
N ILE A 154 -1.05 -5.83 -25.54
CA ILE A 154 -0.45 -5.29 -24.32
C ILE A 154 0.90 -4.65 -24.69
N VAL A 155 1.05 -3.38 -24.33
CA VAL A 155 2.26 -2.58 -24.49
C VAL A 155 2.70 -2.03 -23.14
N THR A 156 3.98 -1.67 -23.05
CA THR A 156 4.53 -0.95 -21.90
C THR A 156 4.93 0.44 -22.35
N LEU A 157 4.34 1.45 -21.72
CA LEU A 157 4.59 2.87 -21.97
C LEU A 157 5.43 3.43 -20.85
N VAL A 158 6.34 4.34 -21.16
CA VAL A 158 6.91 5.26 -20.17
C VAL A 158 6.13 6.56 -20.27
N ALA A 159 5.47 6.96 -19.19
CA ALA A 159 4.62 8.14 -19.14
C ALA A 159 4.62 8.75 -17.73
N ALA A 160 4.18 9.99 -17.61
CA ALA A 160 3.97 10.66 -16.32
C ALA A 160 2.51 11.06 -16.16
N GLU A 161 1.92 10.83 -14.97
CA GLU A 161 0.58 11.33 -14.66
C GLU A 161 0.64 12.81 -14.31
N THR A 162 -0.01 13.67 -15.10
CA THR A 162 0.12 15.13 -14.95
C THR A 162 -1.23 15.84 -15.12
N PRO A 163 -1.74 16.52 -14.08
CA PRO A 163 -1.22 16.53 -12.70
C PRO A 163 -1.42 15.16 -12.02
N PRO A 164 -0.78 14.90 -10.87
CA PRO A 164 -1.00 13.67 -10.11
C PRO A 164 -2.49 13.45 -9.77
N LEU A 165 -2.92 12.17 -9.76
CA LEU A 165 -4.31 11.74 -9.54
C LEU A 165 -5.35 12.21 -10.60
N SER A 166 -4.91 12.77 -11.72
CA SER A 166 -5.80 13.25 -12.80
C SER A 166 -6.25 12.17 -13.78
N LYS A 167 -5.60 11.00 -13.79
CA LYS A 167 -5.69 9.97 -14.83
C LYS A 167 -5.35 10.50 -16.23
N ASN A 168 -4.46 11.49 -16.30
CA ASN A 168 -3.94 12.02 -17.54
C ASN A 168 -2.46 11.66 -17.69
N LEU A 169 -2.14 10.75 -18.59
CA LEU A 169 -0.78 10.30 -18.85
C LEU A 169 -0.19 11.08 -20.02
N ILE A 170 0.93 11.75 -19.79
CA ILE A 170 1.74 12.34 -20.85
C ILE A 170 2.75 11.30 -21.31
N LEU A 171 2.60 10.84 -22.56
CA LEU A 171 3.47 9.83 -23.14
C LEU A 171 4.89 10.37 -23.34
N LYS A 172 5.90 9.62 -22.89
CA LYS A 172 7.32 9.89 -23.19
C LYS A 172 7.86 8.97 -24.27
N SER A 173 7.66 7.67 -24.08
CA SER A 173 8.16 6.64 -24.99
C SER A 173 7.41 5.33 -24.78
N PHE A 174 7.70 4.35 -25.61
CA PHE A 174 7.41 2.96 -25.31
C PHE A 174 8.65 2.32 -24.71
N GLN A 175 8.46 1.43 -23.75
CA GLN A 175 9.53 0.56 -23.30
C GLN A 175 9.72 -0.56 -24.34
N GLU A 176 10.96 -0.79 -24.77
CA GLU A 176 11.29 -1.92 -25.64
C GLU A 176 11.17 -3.24 -24.85
N LYS A 177 10.80 -4.31 -25.56
CA LYS A 177 10.66 -5.66 -24.99
C LYS A 177 12.01 -6.34 -24.86
#